data_AF-A0A9W5W7U5-F1
#
_entry.id   AF-A0A9W5W7U5-F1
#
_cell.length_a   1.000
_cell.length_b   1.000
_cell.length_c   1.000
_cell.angle_alpha   90.00
_cell.angle_beta   90.00
_cell.angle_gamma   90.00
#
_symmetry.space_group_name_H-M   'P 1'
#
loop_
_entity.id
_entity.type
_entity.pdbx_description
1 polymer ?
#
loop_
_entity_poly.entity_id
_entity_poly.type
_entity_poly.pdbx_seq_one_letter_code
_entity_poly.pdbx_strand_id
1 'polypeptide(L)'
;MTKTIAFIGLGTMGAPMAANLLRKGYPVVVYNRTAGRADELLALGAQEADSPFAAAKESDVVITMISNDAAVEDVYYGEAGILDGLKPGMTVIDSSTISPPLAIRLARDVGERFADFLDAPVTGSKPAAIDGTLVFMAGGSSEVIADNQELLLTMGREVIPMGENGSGALAKLAHNTIVGINAAGLIEGMALAAKGGIDARSFLRLVQSGGAASKQGDLKGRKIIDRDYSVQFSLELMLKDLRLSSVLSDGLGMSTPMLEAAKSLFQIGQAAGLGDMDLAALANVYETWIGRPIGGSGGETTAAAERPYATGGSAHHGLETALSGEGAGERRRSARLALSIPLMMSIYQWQQEGAFSGQSVQGYLCDLSDNGLQVASEFPLGLDMFVVLHFEEQSALPPMIARIIRIEAHGDAFHYGCMLSALPPYQRIQLEEYIENKLRQAR
;
A
#
# COMPACT_ATOMS: atom_id res chain seq x y z
N MET A 1 8.27 4.56 -42.53
CA MET A 1 9.10 5.62 -41.92
C MET A 1 9.23 5.30 -40.44
N THR A 2 10.35 5.63 -39.81
CA THR A 2 10.53 5.41 -38.36
C THR A 2 9.66 6.40 -37.59
N LYS A 3 8.83 5.94 -36.64
CA LYS A 3 7.95 6.80 -35.82
C LYS A 3 8.81 7.69 -34.90
N THR A 4 8.51 8.98 -34.81
CA THR A 4 9.08 9.88 -33.78
C THR A 4 8.29 9.71 -32.48
N ILE A 5 9.00 9.55 -31.37
CA ILE A 5 8.38 9.25 -30.06
C ILE A 5 8.60 10.40 -29.09
N ALA A 6 7.52 10.96 -28.54
CA ALA A 6 7.60 11.79 -27.35
C ALA A 6 7.64 10.89 -26.12
N PHE A 7 8.59 11.08 -25.22
CA PHE A 7 8.65 10.39 -23.93
C PHE A 7 8.60 11.41 -22.80
N ILE A 8 7.50 11.40 -22.05
CA ILE A 8 7.20 12.38 -21.01
C ILE A 8 7.23 11.72 -19.63
N GLY A 9 8.14 12.18 -18.78
CA GLY A 9 8.40 11.62 -17.45
C GLY A 9 9.66 10.77 -17.42
N LEU A 10 10.75 11.34 -16.87
CA LEU A 10 12.10 10.76 -16.90
C LEU A 10 12.55 10.32 -15.50
N GLY A 11 11.63 9.70 -14.76
CA GLY A 11 11.89 9.14 -13.44
C GLY A 11 12.66 7.81 -13.49
N THR A 12 12.64 7.09 -12.36
CA THR A 12 13.32 5.79 -12.18
C THR A 12 13.03 4.76 -13.28
N MET A 13 11.81 4.79 -13.82
CA MET A 13 11.37 3.90 -14.89
C MET A 13 11.47 4.54 -16.28
N GLY A 14 11.04 5.79 -16.41
CA GLY A 14 10.93 6.44 -17.73
C GLY A 14 12.26 6.69 -18.42
N ALA A 15 13.30 7.11 -17.68
CA ALA A 15 14.62 7.36 -18.27
C ALA A 15 15.23 6.11 -18.94
N PRO A 16 15.33 4.94 -18.28
CA PRO A 16 15.83 3.74 -18.95
C PRO A 16 14.93 3.23 -20.09
N MET A 17 13.61 3.43 -20.00
CA MET A 17 12.69 3.11 -21.10
C MET A 17 12.96 3.96 -22.34
N ALA A 18 13.08 5.28 -22.18
CA ALA A 18 13.45 6.20 -23.27
C ALA A 18 14.84 5.87 -23.86
N ALA A 19 15.79 5.50 -23.01
CA ALA A 19 17.12 5.07 -23.47
C ALA A 19 17.07 3.83 -24.37
N ASN A 20 16.16 2.88 -24.11
CA ASN A 20 15.99 1.70 -24.98
C ASN A 20 15.43 2.05 -26.35
N LEU A 21 14.50 3.02 -26.43
CA LEU A 21 14.01 3.55 -27.70
C LEU A 21 15.13 4.18 -28.53
N LEU A 22 15.96 5.03 -27.90
CA LEU A 22 17.12 5.65 -28.55
C LEU A 22 18.13 4.61 -29.06
N ARG A 23 18.46 3.61 -28.23
CA ARG A 23 19.39 2.53 -28.63
C ARG A 23 18.86 1.68 -29.79
N LYS A 24 17.54 1.60 -29.94
CA LYS A 24 16.88 0.91 -31.06
C LYS A 24 16.80 1.77 -32.33
N GLY A 25 17.19 3.04 -32.24
CA GLY A 25 17.25 3.97 -33.37
C GLY A 25 15.97 4.76 -33.62
N TYR A 26 15.05 4.82 -32.65
CA TYR A 26 13.91 5.73 -32.74
C TYR A 26 14.36 7.18 -32.50
N PRO A 27 13.85 8.16 -33.27
CA PRO A 27 13.90 9.56 -32.87
C PRO A 27 13.06 9.75 -31.61
N VAL A 28 13.66 10.26 -30.52
CA VAL A 28 12.95 10.49 -29.25
C VAL A 28 13.05 11.96 -28.85
N VAL A 29 11.88 12.56 -28.61
CA VAL A 29 11.72 13.87 -27.97
C VAL A 29 11.35 13.64 -26.51
N VAL A 30 12.08 14.20 -25.56
CA VAL A 30 11.87 13.98 -24.14
C VAL A 30 11.41 15.25 -23.45
N TYR A 31 10.57 15.08 -22.42
CA TYR A 31 10.23 16.16 -21.51
C TYR A 31 10.13 15.64 -20.08
N ASN A 32 10.61 16.42 -19.13
CA ASN A 32 10.42 16.19 -17.71
C ASN A 32 10.28 17.52 -16.97
N ARG A 33 9.32 17.58 -16.03
CA ARG A 33 9.07 18.80 -15.23
C ARG A 33 10.31 19.30 -14.48
N THR A 34 11.12 18.38 -13.95
CA THR A 34 12.38 18.73 -13.27
C THR A 34 13.51 18.80 -14.30
N ALA A 35 14.14 19.97 -14.41
CA ALA A 35 15.30 20.21 -15.26
C ALA A 35 16.48 19.25 -14.92
N GLY A 36 17.32 18.97 -15.92
CA GLY A 36 18.51 18.12 -15.79
C GLY A 36 18.22 16.61 -15.77
N ARG A 37 16.96 16.19 -15.82
CA ARG A 37 16.59 14.76 -15.90
C ARG A 37 16.78 14.18 -17.32
N ALA A 38 16.99 15.02 -18.32
CA ALA A 38 17.19 14.63 -19.71
C ALA A 38 18.66 14.45 -20.11
N ASP A 39 19.63 14.93 -19.30
CA ASP A 39 21.05 15.03 -19.68
C ASP A 39 21.64 13.72 -20.23
N GLU A 40 21.37 12.60 -19.57
CA GLU A 40 21.85 11.28 -20.01
C GLU A 40 21.22 10.84 -21.35
N LEU A 41 19.98 11.25 -21.62
CA LEU A 41 19.26 10.92 -22.85
C LEU A 41 19.68 11.82 -24.01
N LEU A 42 19.98 13.09 -23.74
CA LEU A 42 20.56 14.01 -24.71
C LEU A 42 21.91 13.47 -25.22
N ALA A 43 22.74 12.92 -24.32
CA ALA A 43 23.99 12.26 -24.69
C ALA A 43 23.78 11.00 -25.56
N LEU A 44 22.59 10.40 -25.51
CA LEU A 44 22.17 9.27 -26.36
C LEU A 44 21.44 9.71 -27.64
N GLY A 45 21.31 11.01 -27.89
CA GLY A 45 20.71 11.57 -29.11
C GLY A 45 19.22 11.94 -29.00
N ALA A 46 18.66 12.01 -27.80
CA ALA A 46 17.34 12.59 -27.60
C ALA A 46 17.32 14.09 -27.92
N GLN A 47 16.15 14.60 -28.26
CA GLN A 47 15.85 16.03 -28.27
C GLN A 47 15.05 16.38 -27.03
N GLU A 48 15.31 17.49 -26.37
CA GLU A 48 14.50 17.96 -25.24
C GLU A 48 13.49 19.01 -25.73
N ALA A 49 12.26 18.90 -25.25
CA ALA A 49 11.20 19.88 -25.50
C ALA A 49 10.95 20.75 -24.27
N ASP A 50 10.51 21.99 -24.49
CA ASP A 50 10.23 22.94 -23.40
C ASP A 50 8.90 22.70 -22.68
N SER A 51 8.00 21.88 -23.26
CA SER A 51 6.69 21.58 -22.70
C SER A 51 6.12 20.24 -23.21
N PRO A 52 5.10 19.66 -22.51
CA PRO A 52 4.38 18.49 -23.01
C PRO A 52 3.77 18.69 -24.40
N PHE A 53 3.17 19.85 -24.65
CA PHE A 53 2.65 20.26 -25.95
C PHE A 53 3.73 20.21 -27.03
N ALA A 54 4.90 20.81 -26.77
CA ALA A 54 5.99 20.86 -27.74
C ALA A 54 6.52 19.46 -28.07
N ALA A 55 6.63 18.58 -27.06
CA ALA A 55 6.99 17.18 -27.25
C ALA A 55 5.96 16.43 -28.11
N ALA A 56 4.67 16.55 -27.77
CA ALA A 56 3.59 15.87 -28.47
C ALA A 56 3.46 16.35 -29.93
N LYS A 57 3.53 17.65 -30.17
CA LYS A 57 3.35 18.27 -31.48
C LYS A 57 4.32 17.74 -32.55
N GLU A 58 5.56 17.39 -32.19
CA GLU A 58 6.58 16.94 -33.15
C GLU A 58 6.65 15.41 -33.29
N SER A 59 5.72 14.67 -32.68
CA SER A 59 5.80 13.21 -32.55
C SER A 59 4.63 12.48 -33.23
N ASP A 60 4.84 11.21 -33.55
CA ASP A 60 3.79 10.29 -34.02
C ASP A 60 3.17 9.51 -32.86
N VAL A 61 3.96 9.22 -31.83
CA VAL A 61 3.53 8.52 -30.61
C VAL A 61 3.98 9.30 -29.38
N VAL A 62 3.10 9.42 -28.39
CA VAL A 62 3.41 9.99 -27.08
C VAL A 62 3.38 8.88 -26.04
N ILE A 63 4.44 8.75 -25.24
CA ILE A 63 4.50 7.81 -24.12
C ILE A 63 4.65 8.60 -22.82
N THR A 64 3.77 8.35 -21.86
CA THR A 64 3.83 8.97 -20.52
C THR A 64 4.23 7.96 -19.45
N MET A 65 5.15 8.35 -18.56
CA MET A 65 5.58 7.55 -17.40
C MET A 65 5.69 8.43 -16.15
N ILE A 66 4.52 8.75 -15.58
CA ILE A 66 4.32 9.82 -14.59
C ILE A 66 3.87 9.23 -13.24
N SER A 67 4.13 9.96 -12.15
CA SER A 67 4.05 9.44 -10.78
C SER A 67 2.64 9.16 -10.26
N ASN A 68 1.65 9.99 -10.62
CA ASN A 68 0.29 9.92 -10.07
C ASN A 68 -0.73 10.65 -10.96
N ASP A 69 -2.01 10.43 -10.66
CA ASP A 69 -3.16 11.00 -11.38
C ASP A 69 -3.09 12.52 -11.52
N ALA A 70 -2.80 13.27 -10.46
CA ALA A 70 -2.75 14.74 -10.52
C ALA A 70 -1.63 15.25 -11.45
N ALA A 71 -0.46 14.60 -11.42
CA ALA A 71 0.64 14.93 -12.32
C ALA A 71 0.34 14.52 -13.78
N VAL A 72 -0.42 13.44 -13.99
CA VAL A 72 -0.92 13.09 -15.32
C VAL A 72 -1.93 14.13 -15.79
N GLU A 73 -2.89 14.53 -14.97
CA GLU A 73 -3.85 15.58 -15.32
C GLU A 73 -3.16 16.90 -15.68
N ASP A 74 -2.15 17.32 -14.92
CA ASP A 74 -1.34 18.51 -15.21
C ASP A 74 -0.64 18.42 -16.58
N VAL A 75 -0.05 17.28 -16.90
CA VAL A 75 0.68 17.09 -18.18
C VAL A 75 -0.27 16.98 -19.38
N TYR A 76 -1.47 16.43 -19.20
CA TYR A 76 -2.44 16.28 -20.29
C TYR A 76 -3.29 17.53 -20.52
N TYR A 77 -3.82 18.11 -19.45
CA TYR A 77 -4.82 19.18 -19.47
C TYR A 77 -4.28 20.56 -19.06
N GLY A 78 -3.07 20.63 -18.50
CA GLY A 78 -2.46 21.89 -18.08
C GLY A 78 -2.12 22.81 -19.25
N GLU A 79 -1.61 24.00 -18.94
CA GLU A 79 -1.14 24.94 -19.95
C GLU A 79 -0.02 24.31 -20.78
N ALA A 80 -0.16 24.35 -22.11
CA ALA A 80 0.74 23.64 -23.03
C ALA A 80 0.82 22.12 -22.72
N GLY A 81 -0.33 21.51 -22.41
CA GLY A 81 -0.47 20.08 -22.17
C GLY A 81 -0.44 19.22 -23.45
N ILE A 82 -0.39 17.90 -23.26
CA ILE A 82 -0.34 16.92 -24.36
C ILE A 82 -1.51 17.10 -25.33
N LEU A 83 -2.74 17.30 -24.81
CA LEU A 83 -3.96 17.31 -25.62
C LEU A 83 -3.96 18.39 -26.69
N ASP A 84 -3.33 19.53 -26.42
CA ASP A 84 -3.24 20.66 -27.36
C ASP A 84 -2.24 20.38 -28.49
N GLY A 85 -1.29 19.46 -28.27
CA GLY A 85 -0.26 19.08 -29.24
C GLY A 85 -0.66 17.92 -30.15
N LEU A 86 -1.78 17.26 -29.89
CA LEU A 86 -2.20 16.07 -30.63
C LEU A 86 -2.65 16.39 -32.06
N LYS A 87 -2.31 15.49 -32.97
CA LYS A 87 -2.70 15.51 -34.38
C LYS A 87 -3.48 14.23 -34.71
N PRO A 88 -4.38 14.26 -35.70
CA PRO A 88 -5.08 13.07 -36.15
C PRO A 88 -4.13 11.94 -36.55
N GLY A 89 -4.44 10.71 -36.14
CA GLY A 89 -3.66 9.51 -36.44
C GLY A 89 -2.46 9.25 -35.54
N MET A 90 -2.22 10.08 -34.51
CA MET A 90 -1.23 9.80 -33.47
C MET A 90 -1.71 8.71 -32.52
N THR A 91 -0.78 8.11 -31.76
CA THR A 91 -1.10 7.25 -30.61
C THR A 91 -0.53 7.82 -29.33
N VAL A 92 -1.32 7.83 -28.26
CA VAL A 92 -0.88 8.14 -26.90
C VAL A 92 -0.88 6.86 -26.06
N ILE A 93 0.22 6.58 -25.38
CA ILE A 93 0.43 5.38 -24.57
C ILE A 93 0.78 5.82 -23.15
N ASP A 94 -0.17 5.73 -22.23
CA ASP A 94 0.11 5.99 -20.81
C ASP A 94 0.64 4.72 -20.13
N SER A 95 1.91 4.75 -19.75
CA SER A 95 2.57 3.67 -19.00
C SER A 95 2.59 3.94 -17.48
N SER A 96 1.98 5.06 -17.05
CA SER A 96 1.84 5.44 -15.64
C SER A 96 0.94 4.45 -14.89
N THR A 97 1.08 4.40 -13.57
CA THR A 97 0.08 3.73 -12.73
C THR A 97 -0.91 4.75 -12.21
N ILE A 98 -2.09 4.80 -12.83
CA ILE A 98 -3.18 5.75 -12.55
C ILE A 98 -4.50 5.05 -12.22
N SER A 99 -5.51 5.81 -11.80
CA SER A 99 -6.86 5.27 -11.62
C SER A 99 -7.52 4.88 -12.97
N PRO A 100 -8.29 3.78 -13.02
CA PRO A 100 -9.03 3.39 -14.23
C PRO A 100 -10.00 4.48 -14.75
N PRO A 101 -10.75 5.22 -13.88
CA PRO A 101 -11.57 6.33 -14.35
C PRO A 101 -10.79 7.44 -15.06
N LEU A 102 -9.56 7.74 -14.64
CA LEU A 102 -8.71 8.69 -15.34
C LEU A 102 -8.28 8.15 -16.71
N ALA A 103 -7.82 6.90 -16.78
CA ALA A 103 -7.43 6.26 -18.04
C ALA A 103 -8.57 6.27 -19.09
N ILE A 104 -9.80 5.96 -18.67
CA ILE A 104 -11.00 6.01 -19.54
C ILE A 104 -11.27 7.44 -20.02
N ARG A 105 -11.13 8.43 -19.14
CA ARG A 105 -11.33 9.85 -19.48
C ARG A 105 -10.30 10.32 -20.50
N LEU A 106 -9.02 9.98 -20.28
CA LEU A 106 -7.94 10.29 -21.21
C LEU A 106 -8.20 9.65 -22.57
N ALA A 107 -8.62 8.39 -22.61
CA ALA A 107 -8.95 7.70 -23.86
C ALA A 107 -10.02 8.45 -24.67
N ARG A 108 -11.09 8.89 -24.01
CA ARG A 108 -12.14 9.69 -24.64
C ARG A 108 -11.59 11.01 -25.18
N ASP A 109 -10.87 11.77 -24.35
CA ASP A 109 -10.43 13.13 -24.70
C ASP A 109 -9.34 13.13 -25.79
N VAL A 110 -8.49 12.09 -25.81
CA VAL A 110 -7.55 11.81 -26.91
C VAL A 110 -8.30 11.44 -28.19
N GLY A 111 -9.34 10.61 -28.08
CA GLY A 111 -10.21 10.25 -29.20
C GLY A 111 -10.94 11.44 -29.83
N GLU A 112 -11.33 12.45 -29.05
CA GLU A 112 -11.89 13.72 -29.56
C GLU A 112 -10.90 14.51 -30.42
N ARG A 113 -9.60 14.21 -30.35
CA ARG A 113 -8.54 14.76 -31.20
C ARG A 113 -8.15 13.84 -32.37
N PHE A 114 -8.95 12.80 -32.62
CA PHE A 114 -8.72 11.81 -33.67
C PHE A 114 -7.39 11.04 -33.50
N ALA A 115 -6.95 10.87 -32.25
CA ALA A 115 -5.79 10.07 -31.89
C ALA A 115 -6.23 8.82 -31.12
N ASP A 116 -5.39 7.79 -31.15
CA ASP A 116 -5.62 6.55 -30.40
C ASP A 116 -5.01 6.63 -29.00
N PHE A 117 -5.57 5.89 -28.05
CA PHE A 117 -5.08 5.82 -26.68
C PHE A 117 -4.91 4.39 -26.19
N LEU A 118 -3.80 4.12 -25.50
CA LEU A 118 -3.55 2.89 -24.74
C LEU A 118 -3.18 3.24 -23.30
N ASP A 119 -3.85 2.63 -22.32
CA ASP A 119 -3.33 2.54 -20.96
C ASP A 119 -2.49 1.26 -20.85
N ALA A 120 -1.17 1.40 -20.88
CA ALA A 120 -0.21 0.31 -20.91
C ALA A 120 0.79 0.35 -19.74
N PRO A 121 0.32 0.33 -18.48
CA PRO A 121 1.23 0.23 -17.34
C PRO A 121 2.09 -1.03 -17.37
N VAL A 122 3.23 -0.95 -16.71
CA VAL A 122 4.26 -2.01 -16.75
C VAL A 122 4.42 -2.75 -15.42
N THR A 123 4.89 -3.98 -15.49
CA THR A 123 5.49 -4.70 -14.36
C THR A 123 6.93 -5.10 -14.69
N GLY A 124 7.75 -5.21 -13.64
CA GLY A 124 9.21 -5.18 -13.72
C GLY A 124 9.73 -3.88 -13.11
N SER A 125 10.65 -3.99 -12.15
CA SER A 125 11.28 -2.84 -11.49
C SER A 125 12.38 -2.21 -12.36
N LYS A 126 13.09 -1.20 -11.84
CA LYS A 126 14.21 -0.53 -12.52
C LYS A 126 15.14 -1.43 -13.36
N PRO A 127 15.62 -2.61 -12.87
CA PRO A 127 16.46 -3.50 -13.69
C PRO A 127 15.78 -3.94 -14.99
N ALA A 128 14.50 -4.33 -14.94
CA ALA A 128 13.77 -4.74 -16.12
C ALA A 128 13.54 -3.57 -17.11
N ALA A 129 13.40 -2.34 -16.61
CA ALA A 129 13.34 -1.16 -17.46
C ALA A 129 14.67 -0.89 -18.17
N ILE A 130 15.81 -1.06 -17.48
CA ILE A 130 17.15 -0.94 -18.08
C ILE A 130 17.35 -2.00 -19.15
N ASP A 131 16.98 -3.25 -18.84
CA ASP A 131 17.21 -4.40 -19.72
C ASP A 131 16.20 -4.50 -20.88
N GLY A 132 15.17 -3.67 -20.90
CA GLY A 132 14.10 -3.75 -21.92
C GLY A 132 13.24 -5.02 -21.77
N THR A 133 13.04 -5.49 -20.56
CA THR A 133 12.34 -6.76 -20.25
C THR A 133 11.07 -6.59 -19.42
N LEU A 134 10.52 -5.37 -19.40
CA LEU A 134 9.21 -5.08 -18.81
C LEU A 134 8.11 -5.93 -19.45
N VAL A 135 7.02 -6.13 -18.70
CA VAL A 135 5.78 -6.69 -19.22
C VAL A 135 4.72 -5.60 -19.19
N PHE A 136 4.15 -5.30 -20.35
CA PHE A 136 3.09 -4.30 -20.51
C PHE A 136 1.72 -4.96 -20.31
N MET A 137 0.85 -4.31 -19.54
CA MET A 137 -0.55 -4.68 -19.34
C MET A 137 -1.39 -3.66 -20.11
N ALA A 138 -1.76 -3.97 -21.36
CA ALA A 138 -2.30 -2.99 -22.30
C ALA A 138 -3.83 -3.03 -22.38
N GLY A 139 -4.47 -1.93 -21.99
CA GLY A 139 -5.88 -1.64 -22.28
C GLY A 139 -6.03 -0.75 -23.52
N GLY A 140 -7.00 -1.07 -24.37
CA GLY A 140 -7.30 -0.35 -25.61
C GLY A 140 -7.70 -1.27 -26.76
N SER A 141 -7.92 -0.69 -27.95
CA SER A 141 -8.24 -1.47 -29.16
C SER A 141 -7.14 -2.48 -29.48
N SER A 142 -7.54 -3.71 -29.84
CA SER A 142 -6.62 -4.76 -30.28
C SER A 142 -5.78 -4.35 -31.48
N GLU A 143 -6.35 -3.59 -32.40
CA GLU A 143 -5.69 -3.06 -33.59
C GLU A 143 -4.59 -2.07 -33.19
N VAL A 144 -4.91 -1.12 -32.32
CA VAL A 144 -3.93 -0.12 -31.82
C VAL A 144 -2.80 -0.78 -31.03
N ILE A 145 -3.12 -1.81 -30.23
CA ILE A 145 -2.11 -2.61 -29.51
C ILE A 145 -1.18 -3.31 -30.52
N ALA A 146 -1.75 -3.97 -31.54
CA ALA A 146 -0.97 -4.66 -32.56
C ALA A 146 -0.05 -3.71 -33.33
N ASP A 147 -0.55 -2.53 -33.72
CA ASP A 147 0.18 -1.50 -34.47
C ASP A 147 1.32 -0.83 -33.67
N ASN A 148 1.31 -0.98 -32.35
CA ASN A 148 2.33 -0.45 -31.45
C ASN A 148 3.12 -1.54 -30.70
N GLN A 149 2.88 -2.83 -31.00
CA GLN A 149 3.51 -3.94 -30.29
C GLN A 149 5.04 -3.94 -30.46
N GLU A 150 5.57 -3.71 -31.67
CA GLU A 150 7.02 -3.65 -31.90
C GLU A 150 7.70 -2.53 -31.11
N LEU A 151 7.03 -1.36 -31.02
CA LEU A 151 7.50 -0.23 -30.23
C LEU A 151 7.54 -0.58 -28.73
N LEU A 152 6.45 -1.14 -28.20
CA LEU A 152 6.37 -1.55 -26.79
C LEU A 152 7.42 -2.63 -26.45
N LEU A 153 7.65 -3.59 -27.36
CA LEU A 153 8.66 -4.64 -27.21
C LEU A 153 10.11 -4.14 -27.33
N THR A 154 10.33 -2.86 -27.64
CA THR A 154 11.65 -2.24 -27.50
C THR A 154 11.98 -1.96 -26.02
N MET A 155 10.97 -1.75 -25.19
CA MET A 155 11.11 -1.45 -23.76
C MET A 155 10.69 -2.62 -22.87
N GLY A 156 10.12 -3.67 -23.47
CA GLY A 156 9.60 -4.83 -22.77
C GLY A 156 9.78 -6.13 -23.54
N ARG A 157 9.54 -7.24 -22.88
CA ARG A 157 9.59 -8.58 -23.49
C ARG A 157 8.23 -9.12 -23.89
N GLU A 158 7.15 -8.52 -23.38
CA GLU A 158 5.80 -9.02 -23.57
C GLU A 158 4.78 -7.87 -23.44
N VAL A 159 3.73 -7.93 -24.26
CA VAL A 159 2.55 -7.06 -24.19
C VAL A 159 1.33 -7.95 -24.03
N ILE A 160 0.62 -7.80 -22.93
CA ILE A 160 -0.55 -8.62 -22.59
C ILE A 160 -1.80 -7.73 -22.74
N PRO A 161 -2.69 -8.01 -23.72
CA PRO A 161 -3.96 -7.30 -23.84
C PRO A 161 -4.86 -7.58 -22.63
N MET A 162 -5.40 -6.51 -22.02
CA MET A 162 -6.27 -6.58 -20.85
C MET A 162 -7.74 -6.30 -21.16
N GLY A 163 -8.04 -5.85 -22.39
CA GLY A 163 -9.37 -5.46 -22.84
C GLY A 163 -9.40 -4.01 -23.28
N GLU A 164 -10.55 -3.36 -23.16
CA GLU A 164 -10.76 -1.96 -23.55
C GLU A 164 -9.95 -0.99 -22.68
N ASN A 165 -10.02 0.31 -23.01
CA ASN A 165 -9.33 1.34 -22.24
C ASN A 165 -9.77 1.35 -20.77
N GLY A 166 -8.80 1.52 -19.87
CA GLY A 166 -8.94 1.42 -18.42
C GLY A 166 -8.63 0.03 -17.85
N SER A 167 -8.67 -1.03 -18.67
CA SER A 167 -8.38 -2.38 -18.22
C SER A 167 -6.90 -2.62 -17.89
N GLY A 168 -5.97 -1.94 -18.56
CA GLY A 168 -4.54 -1.97 -18.22
C GLY A 168 -4.29 -1.35 -16.85
N ALA A 169 -4.86 -0.17 -16.60
CA ALA A 169 -4.82 0.51 -15.30
C ALA A 169 -5.43 -0.37 -14.19
N LEU A 170 -6.60 -0.98 -14.43
CA LEU A 170 -7.23 -1.89 -13.48
C LEU A 170 -6.36 -3.11 -13.19
N ALA A 171 -5.85 -3.77 -14.24
CA ALA A 171 -4.98 -4.93 -14.12
C ALA A 171 -3.71 -4.60 -13.30
N LYS A 172 -3.13 -3.41 -13.52
CA LYS A 172 -1.98 -2.95 -12.75
C LYS A 172 -2.28 -2.78 -11.27
N LEU A 173 -3.42 -2.20 -10.91
CA LEU A 173 -3.83 -2.02 -9.51
C LEU A 173 -4.12 -3.36 -8.82
N ALA A 174 -4.80 -4.28 -9.51
CA ALA A 174 -5.01 -5.64 -9.04
C ALA A 174 -3.67 -6.38 -8.83
N HIS A 175 -2.76 -6.29 -9.81
CA HIS A 175 -1.42 -6.87 -9.72
C HIS A 175 -0.64 -6.27 -8.54
N ASN A 176 -0.61 -4.94 -8.39
CA ASN A 176 0.18 -4.30 -7.34
C ASN A 176 -0.43 -4.49 -5.94
N THR A 177 -1.73 -4.74 -5.82
CA THR A 177 -2.35 -5.26 -4.59
C THR A 177 -1.69 -6.58 -4.17
N ILE A 178 -1.53 -7.53 -5.09
CA ILE A 178 -0.84 -8.81 -4.82
C ILE A 178 0.63 -8.56 -4.45
N VAL A 179 1.31 -7.65 -5.16
CA VAL A 179 2.72 -7.33 -4.86
C VAL A 179 2.86 -6.77 -3.44
N GLY A 180 2.03 -5.82 -3.04
CA GLY A 180 2.05 -5.23 -1.71
C GLY A 180 1.76 -6.25 -0.60
N ILE A 181 0.74 -7.10 -0.80
CA ILE A 181 0.41 -8.20 0.13
C ILE A 181 1.56 -9.18 0.25
N ASN A 182 2.16 -9.61 -0.87
CA ASN A 182 3.29 -10.53 -0.85
C ASN A 182 4.52 -9.94 -0.15
N ALA A 183 4.79 -8.65 -0.34
CA ALA A 183 5.89 -7.97 0.33
C ALA A 183 5.65 -7.89 1.85
N ALA A 184 4.46 -7.48 2.28
CA ALA A 184 4.10 -7.41 3.69
C ALA A 184 4.15 -8.80 4.35
N GLY A 185 3.57 -9.82 3.72
CA GLY A 185 3.59 -11.20 4.22
C GLY A 185 4.98 -11.80 4.29
N LEU A 186 5.85 -11.53 3.30
CA LEU A 186 7.26 -11.94 3.34
C LEU A 186 7.97 -11.32 4.55
N ILE A 187 7.84 -10.01 4.73
CA ILE A 187 8.50 -9.27 5.81
C ILE A 187 8.02 -9.76 7.18
N GLU A 188 6.71 -9.94 7.34
CA GLU A 188 6.13 -10.46 8.58
C GLU A 188 6.63 -11.87 8.90
N GLY A 189 6.63 -12.78 7.92
CA GLY A 189 7.14 -14.13 8.10
C GLY A 189 8.64 -14.16 8.46
N MET A 190 9.45 -13.31 7.80
CA MET A 190 10.88 -13.18 8.12
C MET A 190 11.12 -12.58 9.51
N ALA A 191 10.31 -11.61 9.93
CA ALA A 191 10.36 -11.04 11.27
C ALA A 191 9.99 -12.08 12.35
N LEU A 192 8.96 -12.88 12.10
CA LEU A 192 8.56 -14.00 12.97
C LEU A 192 9.70 -15.02 13.11
N ALA A 193 10.30 -15.44 12.00
CA ALA A 193 11.42 -16.37 11.99
C ALA A 193 12.63 -15.81 12.75
N ALA A 194 13.00 -14.55 12.51
CA ALA A 194 14.10 -13.89 13.19
C ALA A 194 13.85 -13.74 14.71
N LYS A 195 12.62 -13.39 15.12
CA LYS A 195 12.23 -13.33 16.53
C LYS A 195 12.27 -14.70 17.20
N GLY A 196 11.88 -15.75 16.48
CA GLY A 196 12.00 -17.15 16.92
C GLY A 196 13.43 -17.71 16.91
N GLY A 197 14.43 -16.93 16.51
CA GLY A 197 15.84 -17.34 16.50
C GLY A 197 16.26 -18.15 15.28
N ILE A 198 15.43 -18.23 14.24
CA ILE A 198 15.78 -18.89 12.98
C ILE A 198 16.67 -17.96 12.15
N ASP A 199 17.76 -18.52 11.59
CA ASP A 199 18.62 -17.80 10.65
C ASP A 199 17.84 -17.36 9.40
N ALA A 200 17.83 -16.04 9.14
CA ALA A 200 17.02 -15.45 8.08
C ALA A 200 17.42 -15.94 6.68
N ARG A 201 18.69 -16.31 6.46
CA ARG A 201 19.14 -16.85 5.15
C ARG A 201 18.59 -18.24 4.92
N SER A 202 18.62 -19.08 5.95
CA SER A 202 18.06 -20.42 5.91
C SER A 202 16.54 -20.39 5.78
N PHE A 203 15.87 -19.46 6.48
CA PHE A 203 14.43 -19.25 6.33
C PHE A 203 14.07 -18.73 4.93
N LEU A 204 14.83 -17.79 4.36
CA LEU A 204 14.59 -17.32 3.00
C LEU A 204 14.71 -18.46 1.97
N ARG A 205 15.71 -19.34 2.10
CA ARG A 205 15.81 -20.53 1.25
C ARG A 205 14.59 -21.44 1.36
N LEU A 206 14.05 -21.62 2.58
CA LEU A 206 12.82 -22.37 2.80
C LEU A 206 11.62 -21.71 2.10
N VAL A 207 11.44 -20.40 2.26
CA VAL A 207 10.37 -19.63 1.59
C VAL A 207 10.44 -19.82 0.08
N GLN A 208 11.63 -19.68 -0.51
CA GLN A 208 11.85 -19.81 -1.96
C GLN A 208 11.62 -21.22 -2.50
N SER A 209 11.71 -22.25 -1.65
CA SER A 209 11.59 -23.65 -2.05
C SER A 209 10.20 -24.24 -1.82
N GLY A 210 9.29 -23.51 -1.16
CA GLY A 210 7.99 -24.02 -0.70
C GLY A 210 6.80 -23.26 -1.27
N GLY A 211 5.60 -23.58 -0.77
CA GLY A 211 4.35 -22.91 -1.19
C GLY A 211 4.27 -21.41 -0.86
N ALA A 212 5.22 -20.89 -0.08
CA ALA A 212 5.39 -19.46 0.19
C ALA A 212 6.22 -18.72 -0.87
N ALA A 213 6.73 -19.44 -1.89
CA ALA A 213 7.56 -18.86 -2.93
C ALA A 213 6.78 -17.76 -3.68
N SER A 214 7.43 -16.62 -3.87
CA SER A 214 6.88 -15.50 -4.63
C SER A 214 8.01 -14.69 -5.24
N LYS A 215 7.70 -13.93 -6.29
CA LYS A 215 8.68 -13.03 -6.90
C LYS A 215 9.23 -11.98 -5.92
N GLN A 216 8.44 -11.60 -4.91
CA GLN A 216 8.91 -10.72 -3.83
C GLN A 216 9.94 -11.42 -2.94
N GLY A 217 9.75 -12.70 -2.62
CA GLY A 217 10.76 -13.51 -1.92
C GLY A 217 12.11 -13.48 -2.65
N ASP A 218 12.10 -13.71 -3.96
CA ASP A 218 13.30 -13.72 -4.79
C ASP A 218 14.00 -12.37 -4.88
N LEU A 219 13.24 -11.29 -5.08
CA LEU A 219 13.81 -9.96 -5.31
C LEU A 219 14.15 -9.23 -4.02
N LYS A 220 13.35 -9.39 -2.97
CA LYS A 220 13.39 -8.55 -1.77
C LYS A 220 13.93 -9.27 -0.54
N GLY A 221 13.83 -10.60 -0.47
CA GLY A 221 14.31 -11.35 0.69
C GLY A 221 15.79 -11.07 1.01
N ARG A 222 16.63 -10.99 -0.03
CA ARG A 222 18.05 -10.66 0.14
C ARG A 222 18.28 -9.22 0.59
N LYS A 223 17.54 -8.26 0.00
CA LYS A 223 17.58 -6.84 0.39
C LYS A 223 17.22 -6.64 1.85
N ILE A 224 16.23 -7.38 2.36
CA ILE A 224 15.84 -7.37 3.77
C ILE A 224 16.98 -7.88 4.67
N ILE A 225 17.58 -9.03 4.34
CA ILE A 225 18.67 -9.62 5.13
C ILE A 225 19.91 -8.74 5.15
N ASP A 226 20.29 -8.19 3.98
CA ASP A 226 21.50 -7.38 3.86
C ASP A 226 21.26 -5.90 4.21
N ARG A 227 20.03 -5.52 4.57
CA ARG A 227 19.59 -4.13 4.82
C ARG A 227 19.91 -3.17 3.66
N ASP A 228 19.91 -3.70 2.44
CA ASP A 228 20.08 -2.91 1.23
C ASP A 228 18.73 -2.39 0.75
N TYR A 229 18.39 -1.16 1.14
CA TYR A 229 17.15 -0.50 0.74
C TYR A 229 17.34 0.46 -0.44
N SER A 230 18.38 0.25 -1.26
CA SER A 230 18.52 0.96 -2.55
C SER A 230 17.27 0.76 -3.41
N VAL A 231 16.73 1.86 -3.91
CA VAL A 231 15.39 1.94 -4.49
C VAL A 231 15.33 1.22 -5.84
N GLN A 232 14.47 0.22 -5.93
CA GLN A 232 14.01 -0.35 -7.19
C GLN A 232 12.53 -0.08 -7.42
N PHE A 233 11.74 -0.10 -6.34
CA PHE A 233 10.38 0.41 -6.28
C PHE A 233 10.13 0.94 -4.87
N SER A 234 9.91 2.25 -4.75
CA SER A 234 9.88 2.92 -3.45
C SER A 234 8.64 2.54 -2.64
N LEU A 235 8.76 2.58 -1.33
CA LEU A 235 7.67 2.36 -0.39
C LEU A 235 6.50 3.33 -0.64
N GLU A 236 6.79 4.61 -0.89
CA GLU A 236 5.78 5.62 -1.19
C GLU A 236 4.96 5.29 -2.45
N LEU A 237 5.61 4.94 -3.56
CA LEU A 237 4.92 4.56 -4.79
C LEU A 237 4.08 3.29 -4.62
N MET A 238 4.56 2.29 -3.86
CA MET A 238 3.73 1.13 -3.53
C MET A 238 2.49 1.56 -2.73
N LEU A 239 2.66 2.42 -1.73
CA LEU A 239 1.55 2.93 -0.95
C LEU A 239 0.53 3.72 -1.80
N LYS A 240 1.01 4.52 -2.75
CA LYS A 240 0.14 5.20 -3.73
C LYS A 240 -0.71 4.18 -4.48
N ASP A 241 -0.11 3.10 -4.98
CA ASP A 241 -0.84 2.06 -5.71
C ASP A 241 -1.86 1.35 -4.83
N LEU A 242 -1.52 1.02 -3.58
CA LEU A 242 -2.47 0.42 -2.64
C LEU A 242 -3.63 1.36 -2.28
N ARG A 243 -3.39 2.68 -2.22
CA ARG A 243 -4.46 3.68 -2.07
C ARG A 243 -5.39 3.72 -3.28
N LEU A 244 -4.83 3.70 -4.49
CA LEU A 244 -5.63 3.62 -5.73
C LEU A 244 -6.45 2.34 -5.79
N SER A 245 -5.85 1.19 -5.45
CA SER A 245 -6.56 -0.10 -5.38
C SER A 245 -7.70 -0.08 -4.36
N SER A 246 -7.51 0.60 -3.22
CA SER A 246 -8.52 0.71 -2.16
C SER A 246 -9.73 1.52 -2.64
N VAL A 247 -9.49 2.68 -3.26
CA VAL A 247 -10.55 3.49 -3.89
C VAL A 247 -11.26 2.70 -5.00
N LEU A 248 -10.52 1.96 -5.82
CA LEU A 248 -11.10 1.09 -6.85
C LEU A 248 -12.00 0.02 -6.22
N SER A 249 -11.56 -0.67 -5.16
CA SER A 249 -12.38 -1.70 -4.53
C SER A 249 -13.65 -1.15 -3.89
N ASP A 250 -13.59 0.05 -3.31
CA ASP A 250 -14.76 0.74 -2.77
C ASP A 250 -15.77 1.07 -3.89
N GLY A 251 -15.28 1.59 -5.03
CA GLY A 251 -16.11 1.84 -6.21
C GLY A 251 -16.76 0.60 -6.79
N LEU A 252 -16.15 -0.58 -6.60
CA LEU A 252 -16.71 -1.88 -6.99
C LEU A 252 -17.60 -2.52 -5.91
N GLY A 253 -17.70 -1.92 -4.72
CA GLY A 253 -18.43 -2.50 -3.59
C GLY A 253 -17.81 -3.80 -3.06
N MET A 254 -16.49 -3.97 -3.20
CA MET A 254 -15.77 -5.19 -2.84
C MET A 254 -14.96 -5.02 -1.55
N SER A 255 -15.20 -5.87 -0.55
CA SER A 255 -14.37 -5.92 0.65
C SER A 255 -12.98 -6.50 0.37
N THR A 256 -11.94 -5.78 0.74
CA THR A 256 -10.53 -6.13 0.45
C THR A 256 -9.65 -6.14 1.72
N PRO A 257 -9.91 -7.02 2.71
CA PRO A 257 -9.26 -6.95 4.02
C PRO A 257 -7.72 -7.06 3.97
N MET A 258 -7.18 -7.89 3.06
CA MET A 258 -5.72 -8.03 2.89
C MET A 258 -5.08 -6.78 2.29
N LEU A 259 -5.76 -6.11 1.36
CA LEU A 259 -5.32 -4.85 0.78
C LEU A 259 -5.27 -3.77 1.86
N GLU A 260 -6.33 -3.65 2.67
CA GLU A 260 -6.41 -2.66 3.74
C GLU A 260 -5.33 -2.85 4.81
N ALA A 261 -5.05 -4.11 5.18
CA ALA A 261 -3.96 -4.44 6.08
C ALA A 261 -2.59 -4.06 5.49
N ALA A 262 -2.31 -4.46 4.24
CA ALA A 262 -1.08 -4.09 3.56
C ALA A 262 -0.92 -2.57 3.45
N LYS A 263 -1.96 -1.86 2.96
CA LYS A 263 -1.99 -0.40 2.86
C LYS A 263 -1.64 0.26 4.18
N SER A 264 -2.22 -0.21 5.28
CA SER A 264 -1.93 0.31 6.63
C SER A 264 -0.48 0.11 7.05
N LEU A 265 0.11 -1.06 6.80
CA LEU A 265 1.54 -1.32 7.07
C LEU A 265 2.44 -0.39 6.25
N PHE A 266 2.13 -0.21 4.96
CA PHE A 266 2.84 0.73 4.11
C PHE A 266 2.68 2.18 4.58
N GLN A 267 1.51 2.58 5.11
CA GLN A 267 1.32 3.91 5.73
C GLN A 267 2.19 4.09 6.97
N ILE A 268 2.30 3.07 7.83
CA ILE A 268 3.20 3.10 8.99
C ILE A 268 4.65 3.28 8.53
N GLY A 269 5.08 2.55 7.50
CA GLY A 269 6.41 2.69 6.92
C GLY A 269 6.68 4.11 6.38
N GLN A 270 5.70 4.71 5.68
CA GLN A 270 5.83 6.09 5.19
C GLN A 270 5.95 7.07 6.37
N ALA A 271 5.11 6.93 7.40
CA ALA A 271 5.17 7.77 8.60
C ALA A 271 6.48 7.63 9.37
N ALA A 272 7.13 6.47 9.28
CA ALA A 272 8.47 6.21 9.83
C ALA A 272 9.62 6.80 8.98
N GLY A 273 9.32 7.57 7.92
CA GLY A 273 10.33 8.20 7.07
C GLY A 273 10.96 7.28 6.02
N LEU A 274 10.33 6.15 5.73
CA LEU A 274 10.87 5.13 4.81
C LEU A 274 10.35 5.28 3.37
N GLY A 275 9.60 6.36 3.08
CA GLY A 275 8.90 6.57 1.80
C GLY A 275 9.81 6.50 0.59
N ASP A 276 10.95 7.19 0.65
CA ASP A 276 11.95 7.27 -0.42
C ASP A 276 12.83 6.02 -0.55
N MET A 277 12.73 5.06 0.37
CA MET A 277 13.48 3.81 0.32
C MET A 277 12.73 2.74 -0.49
N ASP A 278 13.43 1.67 -0.88
CA ASP A 278 12.76 0.51 -1.50
C ASP A 278 11.65 -0.03 -0.59
N LEU A 279 10.57 -0.59 -1.15
CA LEU A 279 9.47 -1.17 -0.38
C LEU A 279 9.92 -2.22 0.66
N ALA A 280 11.07 -2.87 0.44
CA ALA A 280 11.68 -3.78 1.41
C ALA A 280 12.04 -3.10 2.75
N ALA A 281 12.18 -1.77 2.76
CA ALA A 281 12.44 -0.97 3.96
C ALA A 281 11.32 -1.06 5.00
N LEU A 282 10.11 -1.48 4.61
CA LEU A 282 9.04 -1.82 5.55
C LEU A 282 9.50 -2.83 6.62
N ALA A 283 10.54 -3.63 6.35
CA ALA A 283 11.22 -4.46 7.34
C ALA A 283 11.66 -3.70 8.59
N ASN A 284 12.11 -2.44 8.48
CA ASN A 284 12.56 -1.64 9.63
C ASN A 284 11.43 -1.40 10.66
N VAL A 285 10.17 -1.35 10.20
CA VAL A 285 9.00 -1.26 11.09
C VAL A 285 8.90 -2.52 11.95
N TYR A 286 9.00 -3.70 11.32
CA TYR A 286 8.98 -4.97 12.04
C TYR A 286 10.21 -5.16 12.93
N GLU A 287 11.41 -4.79 12.48
CA GLU A 287 12.64 -4.83 13.28
C GLU A 287 12.51 -4.01 14.57
N THR A 288 11.86 -2.85 14.48
CA THR A 288 11.53 -2.01 15.63
C THR A 288 10.59 -2.73 16.59
N TRP A 289 9.50 -3.33 16.09
CA TRP A 289 8.54 -4.05 16.93
C TRP A 289 9.12 -5.30 17.60
N ILE A 290 9.98 -6.05 16.89
CA ILE A 290 10.59 -7.27 17.45
C ILE A 290 11.85 -6.98 18.28
N GLY A 291 12.36 -5.75 18.23
CA GLY A 291 13.54 -5.29 18.97
C GLY A 291 14.87 -5.84 18.46
N ARG A 292 14.95 -6.25 17.18
CA ARG A 292 16.18 -6.77 16.55
C ARG A 292 16.13 -6.73 15.02
N PRO A 293 17.29 -6.68 14.34
CA PRO A 293 17.33 -6.83 12.88
C PRO A 293 16.90 -8.22 12.41
N ILE A 294 16.26 -8.28 11.24
CA ILE A 294 15.90 -9.55 10.58
C ILE A 294 17.17 -10.24 10.06
N GLY A 295 18.10 -9.49 9.48
CA GLY A 295 19.33 -10.02 8.88
C GLY A 295 20.48 -10.31 9.85
N GLY A 296 20.32 -10.01 11.14
CA GLY A 296 21.39 -10.17 12.13
C GLY A 296 21.68 -11.64 12.43
N SER A 297 22.94 -12.05 12.31
CA SER A 297 23.41 -13.35 12.84
C SER A 297 23.06 -13.42 14.33
N GLY A 298 22.38 -14.49 14.75
CA GLY A 298 22.00 -14.72 16.15
C GLY A 298 23.19 -14.98 17.08
N GLY A 299 24.07 -13.98 17.24
CA GLY A 299 25.35 -14.10 17.94
C GLY A 299 25.71 -12.94 18.87
N GLU A 300 24.88 -11.90 19.00
CA GLU A 300 25.10 -10.86 20.02
C GLU A 300 23.79 -10.59 20.77
N THR A 301 23.53 -11.43 21.77
CA THR A 301 22.74 -11.01 22.93
C THR A 301 23.53 -9.91 23.63
N THR A 302 23.15 -8.65 23.40
CA THR A 302 23.47 -7.59 24.35
C THR A 302 22.81 -7.95 25.68
N ALA A 303 23.64 -8.01 26.72
CA ALA A 303 23.23 -8.32 28.08
C ALA A 303 22.11 -7.38 28.53
N ALA A 304 20.88 -7.88 28.58
CA ALA A 304 19.75 -7.23 29.23
C ALA A 304 19.30 -8.12 30.40
N ALA A 305 19.72 -7.69 31.59
CA ALA A 305 19.18 -7.97 32.91
C ALA A 305 18.46 -9.32 33.11
N GLU A 306 19.19 -10.26 33.72
CA GLU A 306 18.59 -11.38 34.45
C GLU A 306 17.52 -10.86 35.44
N ARG A 307 16.29 -11.37 35.32
CA ARG A 307 15.36 -11.46 36.45
C ARG A 307 15.06 -12.94 36.67
N PRO A 308 15.27 -13.48 37.88
CA PRO A 308 15.13 -14.91 38.12
C PRO A 308 13.65 -15.27 38.22
N TYR A 309 13.18 -16.15 37.33
CA TYR A 309 11.96 -16.91 37.61
C TYR A 309 12.28 -17.93 38.71
N ALA A 310 11.77 -17.64 39.91
CA ALA A 310 11.77 -18.58 41.01
C ALA A 310 10.85 -19.77 40.68
N THR A 311 11.39 -20.96 40.84
CA THR A 311 10.69 -22.23 40.81
C THR A 311 9.70 -22.32 41.98
N GLY A 312 8.43 -22.59 41.67
CA GLY A 312 7.42 -22.98 42.65
C GLY A 312 6.48 -23.99 42.01
N GLY A 313 6.62 -25.26 42.36
CA GLY A 313 5.72 -26.33 41.92
C GLY A 313 4.50 -26.47 42.83
N SER A 314 3.38 -26.91 42.25
CA SER A 314 2.40 -27.85 42.83
C SER A 314 1.36 -28.16 41.75
N ALA A 315 1.35 -29.38 41.22
CA ALA A 315 0.51 -30.50 41.67
C ALA A 315 -0.88 -30.53 40.99
N HIS A 316 -1.06 -31.56 40.18
CA HIS A 316 -2.33 -32.03 39.63
C HIS A 316 -3.43 -32.17 40.68
N HIS A 317 -4.68 -31.85 40.31
CA HIS A 317 -5.87 -32.63 40.65
C HIS A 317 -6.90 -32.47 39.52
N GLY A 318 -7.33 -33.60 38.97
CA GLY A 318 -8.35 -33.67 37.93
C GLY A 318 -9.77 -33.70 38.49
N LEU A 319 -10.75 -33.55 37.59
CA LEU A 319 -12.07 -34.16 37.71
C LEU A 319 -12.74 -34.19 36.33
N GLU A 320 -12.99 -35.41 35.87
CA GLU A 320 -13.86 -35.75 34.75
C GLU A 320 -15.35 -35.61 35.11
N THR A 321 -16.17 -35.62 34.04
CA THR A 321 -17.63 -35.84 33.95
C THR A 321 -18.53 -34.64 34.31
N ALA A 322 -19.61 -34.32 33.60
CA ALA A 322 -20.47 -35.11 32.72
C ALA A 322 -21.11 -34.26 31.60
N LEU A 323 -21.32 -34.89 30.44
CA LEU A 323 -22.24 -34.46 29.38
C LEU A 323 -23.65 -34.98 29.71
N SER A 324 -24.65 -34.11 29.72
CA SER A 324 -26.05 -34.50 29.48
C SER A 324 -26.88 -33.30 28.99
N GLY A 325 -27.43 -33.44 27.79
CA GLY A 325 -28.85 -33.18 27.54
C GLY A 325 -29.31 -31.74 27.27
N GLU A 326 -29.52 -31.46 25.98
CA GLU A 326 -30.70 -30.80 25.39
C GLU A 326 -31.03 -29.34 25.72
N GLY A 327 -30.94 -28.51 24.69
CA GLY A 327 -31.38 -27.11 24.71
C GLY A 327 -30.95 -26.34 23.47
N ALA A 328 -31.31 -26.83 22.28
CA ALA A 328 -31.16 -26.07 21.04
C ALA A 328 -32.12 -24.88 21.07
N GLY A 329 -31.64 -23.71 21.50
CA GLY A 329 -32.46 -22.50 21.50
C GLY A 329 -32.02 -21.36 22.40
N GLU A 330 -30.73 -21.04 22.51
CA GLU A 330 -30.30 -19.73 23.04
C GLU A 330 -28.81 -19.48 22.70
N ARG A 331 -28.55 -18.87 21.54
CA ARG A 331 -27.24 -18.26 21.30
C ARG A 331 -27.11 -17.07 22.24
N ARG A 332 -26.36 -17.28 23.32
CA ARG A 332 -25.89 -16.33 24.33
C ARG A 332 -25.94 -14.86 23.85
N ARG A 333 -26.82 -14.07 24.46
CA ARG A 333 -26.54 -12.63 24.63
C ARG A 333 -25.29 -12.55 25.50
N SER A 334 -24.17 -12.16 24.91
CA SER A 334 -22.90 -11.93 25.60
C SER A 334 -23.12 -10.99 26.79
N ALA A 335 -22.64 -11.39 27.97
CA ALA A 335 -22.73 -10.59 29.18
C ALA A 335 -21.89 -9.31 28.99
N ARG A 336 -22.56 -8.17 28.85
CA ARG A 336 -21.88 -6.86 28.77
C ARG A 336 -21.49 -6.42 30.18
N LEU A 337 -20.21 -6.16 30.39
CA LEU A 337 -19.69 -5.57 31.63
C LEU A 337 -19.84 -4.05 31.54
N ALA A 338 -20.56 -3.44 32.48
CA ALA A 338 -20.64 -1.98 32.59
C ALA A 338 -19.37 -1.43 33.25
N LEU A 339 -18.72 -0.47 32.60
CA LEU A 339 -17.43 0.12 32.95
C LEU A 339 -17.52 1.65 32.96
N SER A 340 -16.61 2.30 33.69
CA SER A 340 -16.41 3.75 33.67
C SER A 340 -14.91 4.07 33.68
N ILE A 341 -14.18 3.49 32.73
CA ILE A 341 -12.71 3.63 32.68
C ILE A 341 -12.35 4.81 31.77
N PRO A 342 -11.60 5.82 32.26
CA PRO A 342 -11.22 6.98 31.45
C PRO A 342 -10.24 6.59 30.34
N LEU A 343 -10.38 7.23 29.18
CA LEU A 343 -9.49 7.10 28.03
C LEU A 343 -9.47 8.40 27.23
N MET A 344 -8.44 8.57 26.40
CA MET A 344 -8.37 9.63 25.41
C MET A 344 -8.67 9.06 24.03
N MET A 345 -9.47 9.76 23.24
CA MET A 345 -9.77 9.40 21.85
C MET A 345 -9.15 10.41 20.91
N SER A 346 -8.26 9.95 20.04
CA SER A 346 -7.75 10.77 18.94
C SER A 346 -8.66 10.60 17.72
N ILE A 347 -9.25 11.69 17.28
CA ILE A 347 -10.14 11.77 16.14
C ILE A 347 -9.34 12.26 14.94
N TYR A 348 -9.37 11.50 13.85
CA TYR A 348 -8.74 11.87 12.60
C TYR A 348 -9.85 12.23 11.60
N GLN A 349 -10.03 13.53 11.34
CA GLN A 349 -10.89 13.97 10.24
C GLN A 349 -10.07 14.06 8.96
N TRP A 350 -10.62 13.52 7.87
CA TRP A 350 -10.11 13.76 6.54
C TRP A 350 -10.56 15.17 6.12
N GLN A 351 -9.66 16.15 6.20
CA GLN A 351 -9.91 17.46 5.59
C GLN A 351 -9.42 17.44 4.13
N GLN A 352 -10.17 18.13 3.26
CA GLN A 352 -9.68 18.48 1.93
C GLN A 352 -8.32 19.15 2.12
N GLU A 353 -7.30 18.71 1.37
CA GLU A 353 -5.86 19.07 1.49
C GLU A 353 -4.97 18.11 2.32
N GLY A 354 -5.43 16.91 2.69
CA GLY A 354 -4.51 15.82 3.07
C GLY A 354 -3.71 16.04 4.37
N ALA A 355 -4.10 17.02 5.18
CA ALA A 355 -3.60 17.20 6.54
C ALA A 355 -4.57 16.56 7.55
N PHE A 356 -4.03 15.75 8.45
CA PHE A 356 -4.77 15.23 9.60
C PHE A 356 -4.61 16.21 10.77
N SER A 357 -5.66 16.94 11.13
CA SER A 357 -5.72 17.58 12.45
C SER A 357 -6.26 16.55 13.44
N GLY A 358 -5.38 16.04 14.31
CA GLY A 358 -5.78 15.12 15.37
C GLY A 358 -6.42 15.89 16.51
N GLN A 359 -7.75 15.88 16.61
CA GLN A 359 -8.42 16.39 17.81
C GLN A 359 -8.48 15.27 18.85
N SER A 360 -7.90 15.49 20.02
CA SER A 360 -8.04 14.58 21.16
C SER A 360 -9.26 14.97 21.97
N VAL A 361 -10.13 14.01 22.26
CA VAL A 361 -11.29 14.19 23.12
C VAL A 361 -11.27 13.19 24.27
N GLN A 362 -11.65 13.66 25.45
CA GLN A 362 -11.81 12.80 26.61
C GLN A 362 -13.01 11.87 26.40
N GLY A 363 -12.88 10.64 26.87
CA GLY A 363 -13.95 9.65 26.82
C GLY A 363 -13.83 8.59 27.89
N TYR A 364 -14.79 7.68 27.87
CA TYR A 364 -14.85 6.57 28.81
C TYR A 364 -15.13 5.27 28.07
N LEU A 365 -14.48 4.18 28.47
CA LEU A 365 -14.90 2.84 28.12
C LEU A 365 -16.11 2.48 28.98
N CYS A 366 -17.25 2.25 28.32
CA CYS A 366 -18.54 1.93 28.93
C CYS A 366 -18.82 0.43 28.98
N ASP A 367 -18.44 -0.29 27.93
CA ASP A 367 -18.55 -1.75 27.89
C ASP A 367 -17.46 -2.39 27.02
N LEU A 368 -17.21 -3.67 27.26
CA LEU A 368 -16.45 -4.55 26.38
C LEU A 368 -17.25 -5.84 26.14
N SER A 369 -17.26 -6.32 24.90
CA SER A 369 -17.95 -7.54 24.47
C SER A 369 -17.08 -8.37 23.52
N ASP A 370 -17.51 -9.59 23.21
CA ASP A 370 -16.86 -10.47 22.22
C ASP A 370 -16.68 -9.81 20.85
N ASN A 371 -17.60 -8.94 20.45
CA ASN A 371 -17.66 -8.41 19.08
C ASN A 371 -17.25 -6.93 18.97
N GLY A 372 -16.82 -6.29 20.05
CA GLY A 372 -16.48 -4.88 20.08
C GLY A 372 -16.60 -4.26 21.46
N LEU A 373 -16.61 -2.94 21.53
CA LEU A 373 -16.69 -2.19 22.77
C LEU A 373 -17.64 -0.99 22.62
N GLN A 374 -18.06 -0.43 23.74
CA GLN A 374 -18.77 0.84 23.78
C GLN A 374 -17.92 1.89 24.47
N VAL A 375 -17.72 3.05 23.83
CA VAL A 375 -17.13 4.24 24.46
C VAL A 375 -18.14 5.37 24.55
N ALA A 376 -17.93 6.33 25.44
CA ALA A 376 -18.74 7.55 25.50
C ALA A 376 -17.88 8.81 25.48
N SER A 377 -18.43 9.91 24.94
CA SER A 377 -17.88 11.26 25.00
C SER A 377 -18.99 12.30 25.01
N GLU A 378 -18.70 13.49 25.55
CA GLU A 378 -19.53 14.69 25.38
C GLU A 378 -19.33 15.32 23.99
N PHE A 379 -18.24 14.98 23.30
CA PHE A 379 -17.96 15.47 21.96
C PHE A 379 -18.67 14.62 20.90
N PRO A 380 -19.49 15.22 20.01
CA PRO A 380 -20.25 14.47 19.00
C PRO A 380 -19.34 13.93 17.88
N LEU A 381 -19.31 12.61 17.73
CA LEU A 381 -18.65 11.87 16.65
C LEU A 381 -19.69 11.29 15.67
N GLY A 382 -19.28 11.07 14.43
CA GLY A 382 -20.11 10.53 13.35
C GLY A 382 -19.98 9.02 13.16
N LEU A 383 -20.97 8.43 12.48
CA LEU A 383 -20.90 7.04 12.02
C LEU A 383 -19.73 6.86 11.06
N ASP A 384 -19.16 5.66 11.04
CA ASP A 384 -18.02 5.25 10.21
C ASP A 384 -16.70 5.99 10.44
N MET A 385 -16.65 6.88 11.44
CA MET A 385 -15.40 7.49 11.87
C MET A 385 -14.49 6.45 12.55
N PHE A 386 -13.20 6.54 12.26
CA PHE A 386 -12.16 5.82 12.98
C PHE A 386 -11.64 6.68 14.13
N VAL A 387 -11.57 6.08 15.31
CA VAL A 387 -10.99 6.68 16.50
C VAL A 387 -9.85 5.82 17.01
N VAL A 388 -8.80 6.47 17.50
CA VAL A 388 -7.71 5.79 18.20
C VAL A 388 -7.93 5.98 19.70
N LEU A 389 -8.11 4.87 20.41
CA LEU A 389 -8.34 4.80 21.83
C LEU A 389 -6.99 4.68 22.55
N HIS A 390 -6.72 5.64 23.41
CA HIS A 390 -5.53 5.68 24.26
C HIS A 390 -5.96 5.48 25.71
N PHE A 391 -5.56 4.35 26.29
CA PHE A 391 -5.71 4.10 27.72
C PHE A 391 -4.59 4.80 28.50
N GLU A 392 -4.72 4.90 29.83
CA GLU A 392 -3.72 5.57 30.66
C GLU A 392 -2.29 5.10 30.36
N GLU A 393 -1.32 6.01 30.37
CA GLU A 393 0.07 5.76 29.94
C GLU A 393 0.76 4.62 30.72
N GLN A 394 0.31 4.35 31.95
CA GLN A 394 0.80 3.25 32.80
C GLN A 394 0.20 1.88 32.46
N SER A 395 -0.79 1.80 31.56
CA SER A 395 -1.50 0.56 31.21
C SER A 395 -0.70 -0.41 30.34
N ALA A 396 0.41 0.04 29.73
CA ALA A 396 1.16 -0.70 28.71
C ALA A 396 0.33 -1.19 27.51
N LEU A 397 -0.92 -0.73 27.36
CA LEU A 397 -1.77 -1.05 26.22
C LEU A 397 -1.36 -0.20 25.01
N PRO A 398 -1.15 -0.80 23.82
CA PRO A 398 -0.96 -0.02 22.62
C PRO A 398 -2.25 0.75 22.26
N PRO A 399 -2.14 1.87 21.54
CA PRO A 399 -3.31 2.56 21.02
C PRO A 399 -4.16 1.63 20.16
N MET A 400 -5.48 1.63 20.37
CA MET A 400 -6.40 0.72 19.69
C MET A 400 -7.27 1.46 18.69
N ILE A 401 -7.39 0.95 17.47
CA ILE A 401 -8.22 1.56 16.44
C ILE A 401 -9.62 0.94 16.48
N ALA A 402 -10.63 1.81 16.55
CA ALA A 402 -12.02 1.40 16.56
C ALA A 402 -12.82 2.21 15.53
N ARG A 403 -13.75 1.55 14.83
CA ARG A 403 -14.71 2.21 13.92
C ARG A 403 -16.05 2.36 14.62
N ILE A 404 -16.61 3.57 14.58
CA ILE A 404 -17.94 3.85 15.12
C ILE A 404 -19.00 3.26 14.18
N ILE A 405 -19.78 2.31 14.67
CA ILE A 405 -20.83 1.62 13.89
C ILE A 405 -22.23 1.93 14.42
N ARG A 406 -22.33 2.54 15.59
CA ARG A 406 -23.60 2.88 16.23
C ARG A 406 -23.43 4.07 17.17
N ILE A 407 -24.41 4.96 17.21
CA ILE A 407 -24.44 6.12 18.11
C ILE A 407 -25.76 6.12 18.86
N GLU A 408 -25.71 6.24 20.18
CA GLU A 408 -26.85 6.37 21.07
C GLU A 408 -26.67 7.65 21.90
N ALA A 409 -27.64 8.57 21.88
CA ALA A 409 -27.60 9.76 22.71
C ALA A 409 -28.11 9.43 24.12
N HIS A 410 -27.37 9.82 25.16
CA HIS A 410 -27.70 9.54 26.54
C HIS A 410 -27.44 10.76 27.44
N GLY A 411 -28.43 11.65 27.54
CA GLY A 411 -28.28 12.93 28.24
C GLY A 411 -27.35 13.87 27.49
N ASP A 412 -26.35 14.43 28.19
CA ASP A 412 -25.34 15.33 27.63
C ASP A 412 -24.13 14.59 26.99
N ALA A 413 -24.16 13.25 26.98
CA ALA A 413 -23.11 12.42 26.41
C ALA A 413 -23.64 11.52 25.28
N PHE A 414 -22.73 11.15 24.38
CA PHE A 414 -22.97 10.22 23.28
C PHE A 414 -22.26 8.91 23.55
N HIS A 415 -22.96 7.80 23.36
CA HIS A 415 -22.44 6.45 23.46
C HIS A 415 -22.22 5.86 22.08
N TYR A 416 -20.99 5.43 21.82
CA TYR A 416 -20.51 4.92 20.55
C TYR A 416 -20.31 3.42 20.65
N GLY A 417 -21.12 2.65 19.90
CA GLY A 417 -20.82 1.24 19.66
C GLY A 417 -19.71 1.14 18.63
N CYS A 418 -18.60 0.52 18.99
CA CYS A 418 -17.40 0.48 18.17
C CYS A 418 -17.02 -0.95 17.81
N MET A 419 -16.70 -1.15 16.53
CA MET A 419 -16.06 -2.37 16.06
C MET A 419 -14.54 -2.19 16.17
N LEU A 420 -13.88 -3.11 16.85
CA LEU A 420 -12.42 -3.15 16.93
C LEU A 420 -11.87 -3.66 15.59
N SER A 421 -11.03 -2.87 14.94
CA SER A 421 -10.38 -3.29 13.70
C SER A 421 -9.17 -4.16 14.04
N ALA A 422 -9.30 -5.48 13.83
CA ALA A 422 -8.19 -6.44 13.88
C ALA A 422 -7.35 -6.43 15.19
N LEU A 423 -8.01 -6.45 16.36
CA LEU A 423 -7.30 -6.58 17.64
C LEU A 423 -6.69 -7.99 17.76
N PRO A 424 -5.35 -8.15 17.85
CA PRO A 424 -4.73 -9.45 18.04
C PRO A 424 -5.21 -10.12 19.35
N PRO A 425 -5.36 -11.46 19.40
CA PRO A 425 -5.84 -12.16 20.60
C PRO A 425 -5.07 -11.80 21.88
N TYR A 426 -3.76 -11.56 21.79
CA TYR A 426 -2.95 -11.19 22.96
C TYR A 426 -3.26 -9.77 23.49
N GLN A 427 -3.53 -8.80 22.61
CA GLN A 427 -3.89 -7.43 23.02
C GLN A 427 -5.27 -7.41 23.65
N ARG A 428 -6.16 -8.30 23.20
CA ARG A 428 -7.45 -8.51 23.84
C ARG A 428 -7.31 -9.02 25.28
N ILE A 429 -6.46 -10.02 25.50
CA ILE A 429 -6.18 -10.54 26.85
C ILE A 429 -5.62 -9.41 27.74
N GLN A 430 -4.68 -8.61 27.23
CA GLN A 430 -4.14 -7.47 27.98
C GLN A 430 -5.20 -6.42 28.32
N LEU A 431 -6.13 -6.14 27.41
CA LEU A 431 -7.24 -5.22 27.65
C LEU A 431 -8.17 -5.76 28.74
N GLU A 432 -8.51 -7.04 28.68
CA GLU A 432 -9.34 -7.72 29.67
C GLU A 432 -8.67 -7.70 31.06
N GLU A 433 -7.38 -8.00 31.14
CA GLU A 433 -6.58 -7.90 32.38
C GLU A 433 -6.51 -6.46 32.92
N TYR A 434 -6.34 -5.47 32.05
CA TYR A 434 -6.35 -4.06 32.44
C TYR A 434 -7.70 -3.63 33.03
N ILE A 435 -8.80 -4.02 32.38
CA ILE A 435 -10.16 -3.76 32.87
C ILE A 435 -10.39 -4.42 34.22
N GLU A 436 -10.00 -5.69 34.38
CA GLU A 436 -10.10 -6.39 35.66
C GLU A 436 -9.32 -5.67 36.77
N ASN A 437 -8.09 -5.22 36.49
CA ASN A 437 -7.28 -4.49 37.44
C ASN A 437 -7.92 -3.16 37.85
N LYS A 438 -8.47 -2.40 36.90
CA LYS A 438 -9.20 -1.15 37.19
C LYS A 438 -10.47 -1.39 38.01
N LEU A 439 -11.22 -2.46 37.70
CA LEU A 439 -12.40 -2.84 38.48
C LEU A 439 -12.04 -3.28 39.92
N ARG A 440 -10.88 -3.92 40.13
CA ARG A 440 -10.38 -4.25 41.47
C ARG A 440 -9.96 -3.01 42.26
N GLN A 441 -9.40 -1.99 41.59
CA GLN A 441 -9.00 -0.73 42.22
C GLN A 441 -10.19 0.20 42.56
N ALA A 442 -11.31 0.04 41.85
CA ALA A 442 -12.53 0.83 42.04
C ALA A 442 -13.49 0.26 43.12
N ARG A 443 -13.19 -0.93 43.66
CA ARG A 443 -13.89 -1.57 44.79
C ARG A 443 -13.10 -1.34 46.07
#